data_AF-A0A381W054-F1
#
_entry.id   AF-A0A381W054-F1
#
_cell.length_a   1.000
_cell.length_b   1.000
_cell.length_c   1.000
_cell.angle_alpha   90.00
_cell.angle_beta   90.00
_cell.angle_gamma   90.00
#
_symmetry.space_group_name_H-M   'P 1'
#
loop_
_entity.id
_entity.type
_entity.pdbx_description
1 polymer ?
#
loop_
_entity_poly.entity_id
_entity_poly.type
_entity_poly.pdbx_seq_one_letter_code
_entity_poly.pdbx_strand_id
1 'polypeptide(L)'
;MFSVKPLPEEPIFLCLSRLIKSKGLIEYAKAAAITKKKFPSAKFLLYGFPDDHYDSIDEQEIIDNWHSDFGIEYLGFSENPIDT
;
A
#
# COMPACT_ATOMS: atom_id res chain seq x y z
N MET A 1 -9.01 -23.79 -9.26
CA MET A 1 -10.08 -23.20 -10.09
C MET A 1 -10.40 -21.85 -9.48
N PHE A 2 -10.35 -20.75 -10.23
CA PHE A 2 -10.65 -19.42 -9.68
C PHE A 2 -12.17 -19.23 -9.60
N SER A 3 -12.69 -18.84 -8.42
CA SER A 3 -14.10 -18.48 -8.25
C SER A 3 -14.26 -16.99 -8.52
N VAL A 4 -15.15 -16.63 -9.42
CA VAL A 4 -15.53 -15.23 -9.62
C VAL A 4 -16.14 -14.71 -8.32
N LYS A 5 -15.66 -13.55 -7.86
CA LYS A 5 -16.21 -12.81 -6.72
C LYS A 5 -16.71 -11.45 -7.21
N PRO A 6 -17.77 -10.89 -6.61
CA PRO A 6 -18.17 -9.52 -6.90
C PRO A 6 -17.05 -8.55 -6.50
N LEU A 7 -16.99 -7.41 -7.17
CA LEU A 7 -16.10 -6.32 -6.77
C LEU A 7 -16.54 -5.77 -5.39
N PRO A 8 -15.60 -5.26 -4.58
CA PRO A 8 -15.95 -4.53 -3.37
C PRO A 8 -16.80 -3.29 -3.69
N GLU A 9 -17.63 -2.87 -2.73
CA GLU A 9 -18.48 -1.68 -2.87
C GLU A 9 -17.65 -0.39 -3.01
N GLU A 10 -16.50 -0.34 -2.33
CA GLU A 10 -15.57 0.78 -2.37
C GLU A 10 -14.29 0.42 -3.13
N PRO A 11 -13.65 1.36 -3.85
CA PRO A 11 -12.39 1.09 -4.54
C PRO A 11 -11.28 0.71 -3.55
N ILE A 12 -10.65 -0.44 -3.77
CA ILE A 12 -9.49 -0.90 -3.01
C ILE A 12 -8.31 -1.08 -3.97
N PHE A 13 -7.22 -0.41 -3.68
CA PHE A 13 -5.94 -0.58 -4.36
C PHE A 13 -4.98 -1.31 -3.43
N LEU A 14 -4.38 -2.39 -3.94
CA LEU A 14 -3.43 -3.21 -3.20
C LEU A 14 -2.06 -3.10 -3.85
N CYS A 15 -1.04 -2.76 -3.06
CA CYS A 15 0.36 -2.84 -3.46
C CYS A 15 1.07 -3.91 -2.62
N LEU A 16 1.60 -4.93 -3.29
CA LEU A 16 2.48 -5.95 -2.69
C LEU A 16 3.90 -5.70 -3.22
N SER A 17 4.81 -5.23 -2.37
CA SER A 17 6.20 -4.97 -2.81
C SER A 17 7.20 -4.95 -1.66
N ARG A 18 8.50 -5.12 -1.98
CA ARG A 18 9.57 -4.71 -1.06
C ARG A 18 9.53 -3.20 -0.88
N LEU A 19 9.82 -2.70 0.33
CA LEU A 19 9.78 -1.27 0.66
C LEU A 19 10.97 -0.52 0.04
N ILE A 20 11.00 -0.40 -1.29
CA ILE A 20 12.10 0.18 -2.07
C ILE A 20 11.59 1.39 -2.87
N LYS A 21 12.29 2.52 -2.82
CA LYS A 21 11.85 3.77 -3.48
C LYS A 21 11.73 3.60 -5.00
N SER A 22 12.72 2.99 -5.65
CA SER A 22 12.70 2.71 -7.09
C SER A 22 11.59 1.75 -7.56
N LYS A 23 10.85 1.10 -6.63
CA LYS A 23 9.60 0.37 -6.98
C LYS A 23 8.40 1.27 -7.19
N GLY A 24 8.55 2.58 -6.98
CA GLY A 24 7.49 3.56 -7.19
C GLY A 24 6.58 3.73 -5.97
N LEU A 25 7.02 3.34 -4.77
CA LEU A 25 6.17 3.40 -3.57
C LEU A 25 5.86 4.84 -3.14
N ILE A 26 6.77 5.78 -3.39
CA ILE A 26 6.54 7.20 -3.11
C ILE A 26 5.45 7.75 -4.05
N GLU A 27 5.48 7.35 -5.31
CA GLU A 27 4.49 7.68 -6.32
C GLU A 27 3.13 7.06 -5.98
N TYR A 28 3.11 5.81 -5.52
CA TYR A 28 1.91 5.14 -5.03
C TYR A 28 1.26 5.91 -3.86
N ALA A 29 2.06 6.30 -2.86
CA ALA A 29 1.60 7.10 -1.72
C ALA A 29 1.04 8.47 -2.16
N LYS A 30 1.75 9.19 -3.03
CA LYS A 30 1.27 10.47 -3.57
C LYS A 30 -0.03 10.32 -4.38
N ALA A 31 -0.14 9.25 -5.17
CA ALA A 31 -1.35 8.95 -5.93
C ALA A 31 -2.54 8.64 -5.00
N ALA A 32 -2.32 7.94 -3.89
CA ALA A 32 -3.32 7.70 -2.87
C ALA A 32 -3.86 9.03 -2.31
N ALA A 33 -2.97 9.92 -1.89
CA ALA A 33 -3.33 11.23 -1.34
C ALA A 33 -4.18 12.08 -2.31
N ILE A 34 -3.82 12.08 -3.60
CA ILE A 34 -4.56 12.80 -4.65
C ILE A 34 -5.93 12.14 -4.88
N THR A 35 -5.98 10.81 -4.94
CA THR A 35 -7.21 10.06 -5.20
C THR A 35 -8.21 10.23 -4.07
N LYS A 36 -7.77 10.10 -2.81
CA LYS A 36 -8.62 10.21 -1.62
C LYS A 36 -9.28 11.58 -1.47
N LYS A 37 -8.69 12.66 -2.03
CA LYS A 37 -9.36 13.98 -2.08
C LYS A 37 -10.63 13.98 -2.92
N LYS A 38 -10.69 13.13 -3.96
CA LYS A 38 -11.87 13.00 -4.85
C LYS A 38 -12.78 11.84 -4.44
N PHE A 39 -12.19 10.77 -3.91
CA PHE A 39 -12.88 9.55 -3.50
C PHE A 39 -12.45 9.18 -2.06
N PRO A 40 -13.03 9.83 -1.02
CA PRO A 40 -12.58 9.66 0.36
C PRO A 40 -12.70 8.24 0.89
N SER A 41 -13.62 7.45 0.34
CA SER A 41 -13.85 6.04 0.70
C SER A 41 -12.85 5.07 0.07
N ALA A 42 -12.04 5.52 -0.90
CA ALA A 42 -11.03 4.68 -1.54
C ALA A 42 -9.94 4.27 -0.54
N LYS A 43 -9.60 2.98 -0.56
CA LYS A 43 -8.57 2.38 0.29
C LYS A 43 -7.31 2.08 -0.50
N PHE A 44 -6.17 2.34 0.12
CA PHE A 44 -4.85 2.09 -0.47
C PHE A 44 -4.06 1.28 0.52
N LEU A 45 -3.94 -0.01 0.23
CA LEU A 45 -3.29 -0.99 1.09
C LEU A 45 -1.85 -1.21 0.62
N LEU A 46 -0.93 -1.33 1.56
CA LEU A 46 0.46 -1.67 1.30
C LEU A 46 0.87 -2.85 2.17
N TYR A 47 1.26 -3.95 1.52
CA TYR A 47 2.03 -5.00 2.17
C TYR A 47 3.45 -5.02 1.64
N GLY A 48 4.39 -5.26 2.53
CA GLY A 48 5.80 -5.27 2.23
C GLY A 48 6.65 -5.44 3.46
N PHE A 49 7.95 -5.53 3.22
CA PHE A 49 8.97 -5.49 4.26
C PHE A 49 10.21 -4.78 3.68
N PRO A 50 11.00 -4.11 4.53
CA PRO A 50 12.24 -3.49 4.09
C PRO A 50 13.26 -4.55 3.69
N ASP A 51 14.09 -4.22 2.71
CA ASP A 51 15.22 -5.06 2.27
C ASP A 51 16.54 -4.42 2.69
N ASP A 52 17.62 -5.19 2.76
CA ASP A 52 18.97 -4.65 3.04
C ASP A 52 19.54 -4.00 1.76
N HIS A 53 19.05 -2.80 1.47
CA HIS A 53 19.38 -2.05 0.27
C HIS A 53 19.39 -0.55 0.54
N TYR A 54 20.34 0.18 -0.06
CA TYR A 54 20.49 1.63 0.16
C TYR A 54 19.26 2.46 -0.27
N ASP A 55 18.46 1.90 -1.16
CA ASP A 55 17.23 2.50 -1.70
C ASP A 55 15.96 2.06 -0.96
N SER A 56 16.11 1.31 0.14
CA SER A 56 14.99 0.94 0.99
C SER A 56 14.38 2.16 1.68
N ILE A 57 13.08 2.10 1.89
CA ILE A 57 12.30 3.02 2.71
C ILE A 57 12.32 2.44 4.12
N ASP A 58 12.57 3.30 5.11
CA ASP A 58 12.46 2.90 6.50
C ASP A 58 11.01 2.51 6.78
N GLU A 59 10.81 1.29 7.27
CA GLU A 59 9.49 0.79 7.64
C GLU A 59 8.82 1.68 8.69
N GLN A 60 9.62 2.24 9.62
CA GLN A 60 9.10 3.11 10.65
C GLN A 60 8.59 4.44 10.08
N GLU A 61 9.21 4.96 9.01
CA GLU A 61 8.70 6.14 8.29
C GLU A 61 7.30 5.89 7.73
N ILE A 62 7.05 4.68 7.21
CA ILE A 62 5.75 4.27 6.67
C ILE A 62 4.71 4.16 7.80
N ILE A 63 5.06 3.48 8.88
CA ILE A 63 4.18 3.28 10.04
C ILE A 63 3.76 4.62 10.64
N ASP A 64 4.71 5.54 10.84
CA ASP A 64 4.47 6.77 11.58
C ASP A 64 3.76 7.84 10.74
N ASN A 65 4.08 7.92 9.44
CA ASN A 65 3.71 9.10 8.64
C ASN A 65 2.75 8.79 7.48
N TRP A 66 2.81 7.60 6.88
CA TRP A 66 2.14 7.43 5.58
C TRP A 66 0.62 7.37 5.68
N HIS A 67 0.08 6.95 6.83
CA HIS A 67 -1.35 7.00 7.08
C HIS A 67 -1.84 8.46 7.13
N SER A 68 -1.18 9.34 7.89
CA SER A 68 -1.57 10.76 8.00
C SER A 68 -1.32 11.54 6.72
N ASP A 69 -0.18 11.30 6.08
CA ASP A 69 0.31 12.15 5.00
C ASP A 69 -0.32 11.78 3.65
N PHE A 70 -0.58 10.49 3.46
CA PHE A 70 -1.01 9.93 2.19
C PHE A 70 -2.31 9.12 2.26
N GLY A 71 -2.76 8.73 3.45
CA GLY A 71 -3.91 7.86 3.64
C GLY A 71 -3.63 6.41 3.23
N ILE A 72 -2.37 5.98 3.30
CA ILE A 72 -1.95 4.59 3.07
C ILE A 72 -2.19 3.77 4.34
N GLU A 73 -2.80 2.60 4.17
CA GLU A 73 -2.97 1.58 5.21
C GLU A 73 -1.84 0.56 5.03
N TYR A 74 -0.80 0.67 5.87
CA TYR A 74 0.30 -0.29 5.89
C TYR A 74 -0.06 -1.51 6.74
N LEU A 75 0.08 -2.70 6.15
CA LEU A 75 -0.37 -3.95 6.73
C LEU A 75 0.79 -4.92 7.02
N GLY A 76 2.03 -4.45 6.86
CA GLY A 76 3.23 -5.22 7.16
C GLY A 76 3.54 -6.27 6.11
N PHE A 77 4.31 -7.27 6.52
CA PHE A 77 4.65 -8.42 5.69
C PHE A 77 3.50 -9.43 5.64
N SER A 78 3.30 -10.04 4.47
CA SER A 78 2.47 -11.23 4.34
C SER A 78 3.23 -12.32 3.59
N GLU A 79 3.26 -13.53 4.17
CA GLU A 79 3.80 -14.72 3.53
C GLU A 79 2.87 -15.27 2.44
N ASN A 80 1.57 -14.98 2.54
CA ASN A 80 0.55 -15.51 1.65
C ASN A 80 -0.50 -14.43 1.29
N PRO A 81 -0.50 -13.92 0.05
CA PRO A 81 -1.46 -12.91 -0.41
C PRO A 81 -2.93 -13.35 -0.41
N ILE A 82 -3.24 -14.63 -0.20
CA ILE A 82 -4.61 -15.12 -0.09
C ILE A 82 -5.22 -14.77 1.28
N ASP A 83 -4.36 -14.61 2.31
CA ASP A 83 -4.78 -14.37 3.70
C ASP A 83 -4.95 -12.87 4.02
N THR A 84 -4.70 -12.00 3.03
CA THR A 84 -4.76 -10.53 3.12
C THR A 84 -6.05 -9.93 2.56
#